data_AF-A0A3P7II01-F1
#
_entry.id   AF-A0A3P7II01-F1
#
_cell.length_a   1.000
_cell.length_b   1.000
_cell.length_c   1.000
_cell.angle_alpha   90.00
_cell.angle_beta   90.00
_cell.angle_gamma   90.00
#
_symmetry.space_group_name_H-M   'P 1'
#
loop_
_entity.id
_entity.type
_entity.pdbx_description
1 polymer ?
#
loop_
_entity_poly.entity_id
_entity_poly.type
_entity_poly.pdbx_seq_one_letter_code
_entity_poly.pdbx_strand_id
1 'polypeptide(L)'
;MAMLAEQTSFTRKTKWSTAKKLLENDERYKAVESSSSREQMFRDHVEKLGDESLSDIEEEAEREKRLAADAAIAARQREVEAELGDKLRERDLESERHRMQEHQERFNALLVDLVKSAEATWHETRRILRKDERYAECDLLDKEKKESAFNEHIRNLEKKRRDAFFAVLDEHPKITTQTRWKEARRIIQDEEETFSKVASNSERKVERDYRDWQELRHDNAVREFKDLLKETKIITYKSKRMIEENEQHLKDILAVLENDKRWMRMSENHASERDRILDEYIEVLHRKGTPPPPTQQERERRRKETA
;
A
#
# COMPACT_ATOMS: atom_id res chain seq x y z
N MET A 1 66.76 -25.38 35.64
CA MET A 1 66.92 -24.56 34.42
C MET A 1 66.65 -25.34 33.13
N ALA A 2 67.10 -26.59 32.96
CA ALA A 2 66.85 -27.39 31.75
C ALA A 2 65.37 -27.47 31.34
N MET A 3 64.46 -27.76 32.29
CA MET A 3 63.01 -27.79 32.02
C MET A 3 62.47 -26.47 31.45
N LEU A 4 62.88 -25.32 31.98
CA LEU A 4 62.38 -24.02 31.51
C LEU A 4 62.85 -23.77 30.07
N ALA A 5 64.09 -24.14 29.74
CA ALA A 5 64.64 -24.01 28.40
C ALA A 5 64.03 -25.01 27.38
N GLU A 6 63.46 -26.12 27.84
CA GLU A 6 62.71 -27.08 27.00
C GLU A 6 61.32 -26.54 26.60
N GLN A 7 60.81 -25.52 27.29
CA GLN A 7 59.51 -24.91 26.99
C GLN A 7 59.64 -23.78 25.97
N THR A 8 59.60 -24.13 24.69
CA THR A 8 59.68 -23.16 23.58
C THR A 8 58.47 -22.23 23.47
N SER A 9 57.41 -22.48 24.24
CA SER A 9 56.19 -21.66 24.29
C SER A 9 56.28 -20.49 25.25
N PHE A 10 57.32 -20.42 26.10
CA PHE A 10 57.53 -19.28 26.97
C PHE A 10 58.14 -18.11 26.18
N THR A 11 57.58 -16.93 26.40
CA THR A 11 58.00 -15.64 25.86
C THR A 11 58.21 -14.64 26.99
N ARG A 12 58.86 -13.50 26.72
CA ARG A 12 59.05 -12.41 27.69
C ARG A 12 57.74 -11.95 28.37
N LYS A 13 56.61 -12.08 27.68
CA LYS A 13 55.26 -11.69 28.14
C LYS A 13 54.52 -12.80 28.88
N THR A 14 55.09 -14.01 28.96
CA THR A 14 54.42 -15.16 29.58
C THR A 14 54.23 -14.90 31.08
N LYS A 15 52.98 -14.94 31.53
CA LYS A 15 52.66 -14.76 32.95
C LYS A 15 52.99 -16.03 33.74
N TRP A 16 53.52 -15.84 34.94
CA TRP A 16 53.86 -16.94 35.85
C TRP A 16 52.68 -17.90 36.10
N SER A 17 51.46 -17.38 36.18
CA SER A 17 50.24 -18.19 36.37
C SER A 17 49.99 -19.19 35.25
N THR A 18 50.34 -18.84 34.00
CA THR A 18 50.22 -19.73 32.83
C THR A 18 51.35 -20.75 32.82
N ALA A 19 52.59 -20.29 33.03
CA ALA A 19 53.75 -21.17 33.08
C ALA A 19 53.65 -22.21 34.20
N LYS A 20 53.17 -21.80 35.38
CA LYS A 20 52.93 -22.68 36.53
C LYS A 20 52.06 -23.88 36.16
N LYS A 21 50.95 -23.67 35.46
CA LYS A 21 50.03 -24.75 35.04
C LYS A 21 50.67 -25.73 34.07
N LEU A 22 51.60 -25.27 33.23
CA LEU A 22 52.30 -26.12 32.27
C LEU A 22 53.39 -26.97 32.95
N LEU A 23 53.98 -26.46 34.03
CA LEU A 23 55.11 -27.10 34.72
C LEU A 23 54.69 -27.93 35.95
N GLU A 24 53.48 -27.74 36.49
CA GLU A 24 53.08 -28.31 37.78
C GLU A 24 53.18 -29.83 37.88
N ASN A 25 53.08 -30.52 36.74
CA ASN A 25 53.12 -31.97 36.66
C ASN A 25 54.54 -32.55 36.46
N ASP A 26 55.54 -31.73 36.13
CA ASP A 26 56.91 -32.19 35.92
C ASP A 26 57.63 -32.42 37.26
N GLU A 27 58.24 -33.59 37.42
CA GLU A 27 58.93 -34.00 38.64
C GLU A 27 60.08 -33.04 39.02
N ARG A 28 60.77 -32.45 38.04
CA ARG A 28 61.83 -31.47 38.27
C ARG A 28 61.28 -30.13 38.78
N TYR A 29 60.00 -29.83 38.55
CA TYR A 29 59.32 -28.65 39.08
C TYR A 29 58.92 -28.90 40.54
N LYS A 30 58.38 -30.09 40.82
CA LYS A 30 58.04 -30.54 42.19
C LYS A 30 59.26 -30.60 43.11
N ALA A 31 60.43 -30.99 42.58
CA ALA A 31 61.69 -31.08 43.30
C ALA A 31 62.22 -29.75 43.88
N VAL A 32 61.74 -28.60 43.40
CA VAL A 32 62.09 -27.28 43.96
C VAL A 32 61.06 -26.94 45.04
N GLU A 33 61.39 -26.99 46.33
CA GLU A 33 60.35 -26.91 47.39
C GLU A 33 59.70 -25.52 47.54
N SER A 34 60.43 -24.44 47.25
CA SER A 34 59.94 -23.08 47.45
C SER A 34 59.22 -22.51 46.23
N SER A 35 57.95 -22.11 46.39
CA SER A 35 57.18 -21.44 45.34
C SER A 35 57.80 -20.13 44.88
N SER A 36 58.42 -19.36 45.79
CA SER A 36 59.08 -18.10 45.42
C SER A 36 60.35 -18.34 44.61
N SER A 37 61.07 -19.42 44.89
CA SER A 37 62.27 -19.81 44.13
C SER A 37 61.91 -20.29 42.73
N ARG A 38 60.82 -21.04 42.57
CA ARG A 38 60.28 -21.44 41.25
C ARG A 38 59.91 -20.21 40.41
N GLU A 39 59.19 -19.26 41.00
CA GLU A 39 58.79 -18.03 40.32
C GLU A 39 59.99 -17.16 39.94
N GLN A 40 61.00 -17.05 40.82
CA GLN A 40 62.23 -16.32 40.52
C GLN A 40 63.00 -16.96 39.35
N MET A 41 63.16 -18.28 39.34
CA MET A 41 63.81 -18.98 38.22
C MET A 41 63.07 -18.79 36.90
N PHE A 42 61.74 -18.74 36.94
CA PHE A 42 60.93 -18.43 35.77
C PHE A 42 61.12 -16.98 35.32
N ARG A 43 61.11 -16.00 36.24
CA ARG A 43 61.38 -14.59 35.92
C ARG A 43 62.75 -14.41 35.31
N ASP A 44 63.79 -15.02 35.88
CA ASP A 44 65.16 -14.96 35.37
C ASP A 44 65.28 -15.61 33.99
N HIS A 45 64.52 -16.69 33.74
CA HIS A 45 64.49 -17.35 32.43
C HIS A 45 63.80 -16.48 31.38
N VAL A 46 62.63 -15.93 31.71
CA VAL A 46 61.83 -15.06 30.85
C VAL A 46 62.52 -13.72 30.57
N GLU A 47 63.30 -13.20 31.52
CA GLU A 47 64.11 -12.00 31.33
C GLU A 47 65.29 -12.22 30.37
N LYS A 48 65.80 -13.46 30.29
CA LYS A 48 66.82 -13.90 29.32
C LYS A 48 66.26 -14.21 27.95
N LEU A 49 64.95 -14.46 27.84
CA LEU A 49 64.27 -14.49 26.55
C LEU A 49 64.22 -13.05 26.01
N GLY A 50 64.75 -12.85 24.80
CA GLY A 50 64.77 -11.55 24.13
C GLY A 50 63.37 -10.96 24.01
N ASP A 51 63.27 -9.64 23.88
CA ASP A 51 62.00 -9.01 23.50
C ASP A 51 61.62 -9.47 22.09
N GLU A 52 60.32 -9.48 21.77
CA GLU A 52 59.87 -9.74 20.41
C GLU A 52 60.59 -8.78 19.46
N SER A 53 61.23 -9.31 18.42
CA SER A 53 61.93 -8.46 17.47
C SER A 53 60.89 -7.58 16.74
N LEU A 54 61.30 -6.38 16.30
CA LEU A 54 60.46 -5.55 15.43
C LEU A 54 59.99 -6.34 14.19
N SER A 55 60.79 -7.29 13.71
CA SER A 55 60.42 -8.21 12.63
C SER A 55 59.26 -9.13 12.99
N ASP A 56 59.20 -9.62 14.24
CA ASP A 56 58.18 -10.57 14.69
C ASP A 56 56.83 -9.87 14.86
N ILE A 57 56.86 -8.62 15.35
CA ILE A 57 55.70 -7.75 15.48
C ILE A 57 55.16 -7.35 14.09
N GLU A 58 56.04 -7.01 13.16
CA GLU A 58 55.66 -6.69 11.78
C GLU A 58 55.04 -7.91 11.07
N GLU A 59 55.59 -9.11 11.25
CA GLU A 59 55.05 -10.35 10.67
C GLU A 59 53.68 -10.74 11.27
N GLU A 60 53.47 -10.55 12.58
CA GLU A 60 52.17 -10.77 13.22
C GLU A 60 51.12 -9.75 12.73
N ALA A 61 51.49 -8.46 12.66
CA ALA A 61 50.61 -7.42 12.14
C ALA A 61 50.26 -7.65 10.65
N GLU A 62 51.20 -8.14 9.84
CA GLU A 62 50.92 -8.50 8.45
C GLU A 62 49.98 -9.71 8.35
N ARG A 63 50.15 -10.72 9.20
CA ARG A 63 49.22 -11.86 9.28
C ARG A 63 47.82 -11.44 9.72
N GLU A 64 47.69 -10.60 10.73
CA GLU A 64 46.39 -10.07 11.15
C GLU A 64 45.73 -9.26 10.03
N LYS A 65 46.50 -8.43 9.31
CA LYS A 65 46.00 -7.68 8.15
C LYS A 65 45.52 -8.59 7.03
N ARG A 66 46.22 -9.70 6.77
CA ARG A 66 45.81 -10.73 5.78
C ARG A 66 44.52 -11.42 6.22
N LEU A 67 44.42 -11.87 7.47
CA LEU A 67 43.21 -12.49 8.01
C LEU A 67 42.01 -11.54 8.00
N ALA A 68 42.21 -10.26 8.34
CA ALA A 68 41.16 -9.25 8.26
C ALA A 68 40.71 -8.99 6.81
N ALA A 69 41.65 -8.97 5.86
CA ALA A 69 41.34 -8.84 4.43
C ALA A 69 40.56 -10.06 3.91
N ASP A 70 40.99 -11.28 4.27
CA ASP A 70 40.31 -12.51 3.90
C ASP A 70 38.90 -12.59 4.52
N ALA A 71 38.75 -12.17 5.77
CA ALA A 71 37.45 -12.08 6.43
C ALA A 71 36.52 -11.05 5.77
N ALA A 72 37.05 -9.90 5.34
CA ALA A 72 36.29 -8.89 4.61
C ALA A 72 35.85 -9.40 3.23
N ILE A 73 36.71 -10.11 2.50
CA ILE A 73 36.37 -10.75 1.22
C ILE A 73 35.30 -11.81 1.44
N ALA A 74 35.44 -12.69 2.44
CA ALA A 74 34.46 -13.71 2.75
C ALA A 74 33.10 -13.12 3.17
N ALA A 75 33.10 -12.03 3.94
CA ALA A 75 31.88 -11.32 4.32
C ALA A 75 31.17 -10.74 3.10
N ARG A 76 31.92 -10.07 2.20
CA ARG A 76 31.37 -9.53 0.95
C ARG A 76 30.86 -10.63 0.03
N GLN A 77 31.57 -11.75 -0.08
CA GLN A 77 31.14 -12.89 -0.88
C GLN A 77 29.82 -13.47 -0.37
N ARG A 78 29.67 -13.62 0.96
CA ARG A 78 28.42 -14.06 1.59
C ARG A 78 27.26 -13.09 1.33
N GLU A 79 27.52 -11.78 1.35
CA GLU A 79 26.51 -10.76 1.05
C GLU A 79 26.05 -10.84 -0.41
N VAL A 80 26.99 -10.95 -1.36
CA VAL A 80 26.67 -11.11 -2.78
C VAL A 80 25.89 -12.40 -3.04
N GLU A 81 26.25 -13.51 -2.39
CA GLU A 81 25.52 -14.77 -2.50
C GLU A 81 24.10 -14.67 -1.94
N ALA A 82 23.92 -13.98 -0.81
CA ALA A 82 22.60 -13.73 -0.25
C ALA A 82 21.73 -12.86 -1.17
N GLU A 83 22.28 -11.75 -1.68
CA GLU A 83 21.58 -10.85 -2.60
C GLU A 83 21.21 -11.56 -3.92
N LEU A 84 22.10 -12.40 -4.45
CA LEU A 84 21.81 -13.21 -5.63
C LEU A 84 20.70 -14.23 -5.34
N GLY A 85 20.74 -14.87 -4.18
CA GLY A 85 19.68 -15.79 -3.74
C GLY A 85 18.32 -15.10 -3.59
N ASP A 86 18.29 -13.87 -3.09
CA ASP A 86 17.08 -13.06 -2.98
C ASP A 86 16.53 -12.70 -4.37
N LYS A 87 17.38 -12.18 -5.26
CA LYS A 87 16.99 -11.84 -6.64
C LYS A 87 16.46 -13.04 -7.43
N LEU A 88 17.08 -14.21 -7.25
CA LEU A 88 16.60 -15.45 -7.90
C LEU A 88 15.21 -15.85 -7.39
N ARG A 89 14.98 -15.79 -6.07
CA ARG A 89 13.67 -16.08 -5.48
C ARG A 89 12.61 -15.09 -5.94
N GLU A 90 12.94 -13.79 -5.99
CA GLU A 90 12.02 -12.77 -6.49
C GLU A 90 11.65 -13.02 -7.95
N ARG A 91 12.63 -13.31 -8.81
CA ARG A 91 12.40 -13.64 -10.22
C ARG A 91 11.52 -14.88 -10.39
N ASP A 92 11.73 -15.91 -9.59
CA ASP A 92 10.94 -17.15 -9.66
C ASP A 92 9.49 -16.90 -9.21
N LEU A 93 9.28 -16.11 -8.15
CA LEU A 93 7.95 -15.69 -7.72
C LEU A 93 7.25 -14.82 -8.77
N GLU A 94 7.98 -13.89 -9.39
CA GLU A 94 7.46 -13.05 -10.47
C GLU A 94 7.05 -13.88 -11.69
N SER A 95 7.88 -14.86 -12.07
CA SER A 95 7.60 -15.77 -13.18
C SER A 95 6.33 -16.60 -12.92
N GLU A 96 6.16 -17.13 -11.71
CA GLU A 96 4.95 -17.87 -11.31
C GLU A 96 3.72 -16.97 -11.26
N ARG A 97 3.86 -15.71 -10.83
CA ARG A 97 2.77 -14.71 -10.85
C ARG A 97 2.33 -14.40 -12.27
N HIS A 98 3.26 -14.14 -13.19
CA HIS A 98 2.94 -13.90 -14.59
C HIS A 98 2.24 -15.10 -15.22
N ARG A 99 2.71 -16.31 -14.93
CA ARG A 99 2.06 -17.54 -15.39
C ARG A 99 0.63 -17.64 -14.86
N MET A 100 0.42 -17.44 -13.56
CA MET A 100 -0.92 -17.44 -12.97
C MET A 100 -1.83 -16.36 -13.60
N GLN A 101 -1.30 -15.17 -13.83
CA GLN A 101 -2.02 -14.07 -14.46
C GLN A 101 -2.41 -14.40 -15.89
N GLU A 102 -1.53 -15.03 -16.67
CA GLU A 102 -1.84 -15.45 -18.05
C GLU A 102 -3.01 -16.42 -18.09
N HIS A 103 -3.04 -17.42 -17.19
CA HIS A 103 -4.18 -18.34 -17.09
C HIS A 103 -5.45 -17.62 -16.65
N GLN A 104 -5.35 -16.62 -15.76
CA GLN A 104 -6.47 -15.77 -15.35
C GLN A 104 -7.03 -14.93 -16.50
N GLU A 105 -6.16 -14.35 -17.32
CA GLU A 105 -6.54 -13.56 -18.50
C GLU A 105 -7.19 -14.43 -19.56
N ARG A 106 -6.64 -15.61 -19.85
CA ARG A 106 -7.26 -16.60 -20.75
C ARG A 106 -8.65 -17.02 -20.27
N PHE A 107 -8.80 -17.29 -18.97
CA PHE A 107 -10.10 -17.63 -18.39
C PHE A 107 -11.09 -16.46 -18.48
N ASN A 108 -10.64 -15.24 -18.21
CA ASN A 108 -11.46 -14.04 -18.34
C ASN A 108 -11.90 -13.81 -19.79
N ALA A 109 -11.02 -14.04 -20.77
CA ALA A 109 -11.37 -13.96 -22.19
C ALA A 109 -12.45 -14.99 -22.57
N LEU A 110 -12.33 -16.23 -22.05
CA LEU A 110 -13.34 -17.27 -22.24
C LEU A 110 -14.70 -16.87 -21.63
N LEU A 111 -14.70 -16.26 -20.44
CA LEU A 111 -15.91 -15.71 -19.83
C LEU A 111 -16.52 -14.60 -20.67
N VAL A 112 -15.71 -13.68 -21.18
CA VAL A 112 -16.17 -12.62 -22.08
C VAL A 112 -16.83 -13.21 -23.31
N ASP A 113 -16.26 -14.25 -23.92
CA ASP A 113 -16.79 -14.88 -25.14
C ASP A 113 -18.08 -15.66 -24.91
N LEU A 114 -18.13 -16.48 -23.85
CA LEU A 114 -19.20 -17.45 -23.64
C LEU A 114 -20.30 -16.98 -22.67
N VAL A 115 -20.02 -15.98 -21.83
CA VAL A 115 -20.95 -15.47 -20.81
C VAL A 115 -21.29 -14.02 -21.14
N LYS A 116 -22.38 -13.84 -21.89
CA LYS A 116 -22.89 -12.51 -22.28
C LYS A 116 -24.00 -11.98 -21.35
N SER A 117 -24.60 -12.85 -20.55
CA SER A 117 -25.71 -12.50 -19.66
C SER A 117 -25.24 -12.43 -18.21
N ALA A 118 -25.61 -11.35 -17.52
CA ALA A 118 -25.40 -11.17 -16.09
C ALA A 118 -26.29 -12.08 -15.22
N GLU A 119 -27.30 -12.72 -15.81
CA GLU A 119 -28.19 -13.65 -15.11
C GLU A 119 -27.70 -15.11 -15.20
N ALA A 120 -26.55 -15.35 -15.83
CA ALA A 120 -25.96 -16.67 -15.91
C ALA A 120 -25.57 -17.17 -14.51
N THR A 121 -25.78 -18.47 -14.26
CA THR A 121 -25.31 -19.10 -13.02
C THR A 121 -23.95 -19.75 -13.21
N TRP A 122 -23.17 -19.86 -12.13
CA TRP A 122 -21.88 -20.56 -12.19
C TRP A 122 -22.05 -22.03 -12.61
N HIS A 123 -23.12 -22.68 -12.16
CA HIS A 123 -23.39 -24.08 -12.48
C HIS A 123 -23.57 -24.29 -13.99
N GLU A 124 -24.42 -23.49 -14.63
CA GLU A 124 -24.68 -23.58 -16.07
C GLU A 124 -23.47 -23.14 -16.89
N THR A 125 -22.85 -22.02 -16.50
CA THR A 125 -21.65 -21.50 -17.15
C THR A 125 -20.54 -22.53 -17.16
N ARG A 126 -20.24 -23.15 -16.01
CA ARG A 126 -19.21 -24.19 -15.91
C ARG A 126 -19.48 -25.38 -16.83
N ARG A 127 -20.74 -25.74 -17.11
CA ARG A 127 -21.08 -26.81 -18.07
C ARG A 127 -20.77 -26.41 -19.51
N ILE A 128 -20.92 -25.14 -19.85
CA ILE A 128 -20.59 -24.59 -21.18
C ILE A 128 -19.07 -24.48 -21.33
N LEU A 129 -18.39 -23.88 -20.35
CA LEU A 129 -16.94 -23.69 -20.35
C LEU A 129 -16.18 -25.01 -20.52
N ARG A 130 -16.61 -26.09 -19.85
CA ARG A 130 -15.97 -27.41 -19.95
C ARG A 130 -16.01 -28.05 -21.35
N LYS A 131 -16.88 -27.56 -22.24
CA LYS A 131 -16.95 -28.03 -23.64
C LYS A 131 -15.98 -27.29 -24.56
N ASP A 132 -15.45 -26.15 -24.11
CA ASP A 132 -14.48 -25.36 -24.85
C ASP A 132 -13.07 -25.89 -24.55
N GLU A 133 -12.29 -26.13 -25.60
CA GLU A 133 -10.92 -26.68 -25.50
C GLU A 133 -10.01 -25.77 -24.66
N ARG A 134 -10.20 -24.44 -24.75
CA ARG A 134 -9.40 -23.44 -24.02
C ARG A 134 -9.58 -23.52 -22.51
N TYR A 135 -10.67 -24.12 -22.02
CA TYR A 135 -10.88 -24.30 -20.58
C TYR A 135 -9.84 -25.25 -19.95
N ALA A 136 -9.32 -26.21 -20.73
CA ALA A 136 -8.25 -27.10 -20.28
C ALA A 136 -6.94 -26.35 -20.05
N GLU A 137 -6.69 -25.28 -20.82
CA GLU A 137 -5.50 -24.42 -20.66
C GLU A 137 -5.54 -23.55 -19.41
N CYS A 138 -6.66 -23.51 -18.67
CA CYS A 138 -6.82 -22.73 -17.45
C CYS A 138 -6.63 -23.59 -16.19
N ASP A 139 -5.83 -24.66 -16.25
CA ASP A 139 -5.68 -25.66 -15.19
C ASP A 139 -4.98 -25.18 -13.92
N LEU A 140 -4.09 -24.18 -14.01
CA LEU A 140 -3.47 -23.52 -12.84
C LEU A 140 -4.47 -22.80 -11.93
N LEU A 141 -5.66 -22.47 -12.44
CA LEU A 141 -6.74 -21.91 -11.65
C LEU A 141 -7.56 -23.05 -11.05
N ASP A 142 -7.57 -23.12 -9.72
CA ASP A 142 -8.47 -24.01 -8.99
C ASP A 142 -9.94 -23.63 -9.19
N LYS A 143 -10.84 -24.46 -8.65
CA LYS A 143 -12.29 -24.26 -8.77
C LYS A 143 -12.75 -22.93 -8.15
N GLU A 144 -12.17 -22.53 -7.03
CA GLU A 144 -12.60 -21.35 -6.27
C GLU A 144 -12.17 -20.07 -6.98
N LYS A 145 -10.95 -20.01 -7.51
CA LYS A 145 -10.46 -18.91 -8.34
C LYS A 145 -11.30 -18.74 -9.61
N LYS A 146 -11.65 -19.84 -10.29
CA LYS A 146 -12.52 -19.80 -11.47
C LYS A 146 -13.92 -19.28 -11.12
N GLU A 147 -14.50 -19.72 -10.01
CA GLU A 147 -15.81 -19.25 -9.54
C GLU A 147 -15.78 -17.77 -9.13
N SER A 148 -14.71 -17.33 -8.46
CA SER A 148 -14.47 -15.93 -8.11
C SER A 148 -14.38 -15.05 -9.36
N ALA A 149 -13.58 -15.45 -10.36
CA ALA A 149 -13.44 -14.74 -11.62
C ALA A 149 -14.77 -14.68 -12.41
N PHE A 150 -15.56 -15.76 -12.37
CA PHE A 150 -16.92 -15.74 -12.92
C PHE A 150 -17.80 -14.71 -12.21
N ASN A 151 -17.83 -14.71 -10.87
CA ASN A 151 -18.64 -13.76 -10.11
C ASN A 151 -18.22 -12.31 -10.36
N GLU A 152 -16.91 -12.05 -10.49
CA GLU A 152 -16.39 -10.74 -10.88
C GLU A 152 -16.84 -10.35 -12.30
N HIS A 153 -16.76 -11.26 -13.26
CA HIS A 153 -17.27 -11.04 -14.61
C HIS A 153 -18.77 -10.70 -14.62
N ILE A 154 -19.59 -11.43 -13.85
CA ILE A 154 -21.02 -11.15 -13.71
C ILE A 154 -21.24 -9.74 -13.14
N ARG A 155 -20.53 -9.36 -12.06
CA ARG A 155 -20.60 -7.99 -11.51
C ARG A 155 -20.22 -6.93 -12.54
N ASN A 156 -19.20 -7.21 -13.36
CA ASN A 156 -18.77 -6.30 -14.43
C ASN A 156 -19.82 -6.18 -15.54
N LEU A 157 -20.49 -7.27 -15.91
CA LEU A 157 -21.62 -7.23 -16.84
C LEU A 157 -22.80 -6.43 -16.26
N GLU A 158 -23.15 -6.65 -14.99
CA GLU A 158 -24.20 -5.88 -14.31
C GLU A 158 -23.87 -4.39 -14.26
N LYS A 159 -22.61 -4.06 -13.97
CA LYS A 159 -22.12 -2.68 -13.96
C LYS A 159 -22.24 -2.06 -15.35
N LYS A 160 -21.69 -2.69 -16.39
CA LYS A 160 -21.78 -2.20 -17.78
C LYS A 160 -23.23 -1.98 -18.22
N ARG A 161 -24.10 -2.93 -17.91
CA ARG A 161 -25.54 -2.83 -18.18
C ARG A 161 -26.15 -1.62 -17.46
N ARG A 162 -25.88 -1.46 -16.17
CA ARG A 162 -26.40 -0.33 -15.38
C ARG A 162 -25.86 1.01 -15.88
N ASP A 163 -24.58 1.09 -16.22
CA ASP A 163 -23.97 2.31 -16.76
C ASP A 163 -24.62 2.69 -18.10
N ALA A 164 -24.88 1.71 -18.98
CA ALA A 164 -25.63 1.93 -20.21
C ALA A 164 -27.08 2.38 -19.94
N PHE A 165 -27.76 1.79 -18.94
CA PHE A 165 -29.10 2.24 -18.55
C PHE A 165 -29.09 3.69 -18.07
N PHE A 166 -28.09 4.07 -17.27
CA PHE A 166 -27.95 5.42 -16.76
C PHE A 166 -27.65 6.43 -17.87
N ALA A 167 -26.86 6.02 -18.88
CA ALA A 167 -26.62 6.85 -20.07
C ALA A 167 -27.93 7.13 -20.82
N VAL A 168 -28.78 6.12 -21.02
CA VAL A 168 -30.11 6.31 -21.64
C VAL A 168 -30.95 7.32 -20.84
N LEU A 169 -30.94 7.24 -19.50
CA LEU A 169 -31.67 8.19 -18.66
C LEU A 169 -31.12 9.62 -18.73
N ASP A 170 -29.80 9.78 -18.81
CA ASP A 170 -29.15 11.09 -18.88
C ASP A 170 -29.34 11.78 -20.24
N GLU A 171 -29.34 11.00 -21.33
CA GLU A 171 -29.50 11.52 -22.69
C GLU A 171 -30.96 11.85 -23.03
N HIS A 172 -31.91 11.28 -22.28
CA HIS A 172 -33.32 11.43 -22.58
C HIS A 172 -33.89 12.79 -22.10
N PRO A 173 -34.35 13.67 -23.02
CA PRO A 173 -34.67 15.06 -22.69
C PRO A 173 -35.89 15.25 -21.77
N LYS A 174 -36.80 14.27 -21.73
CA LYS A 174 -38.01 14.29 -20.88
C LYS A 174 -37.81 13.67 -19.49
N ILE A 175 -36.66 13.05 -19.23
CA ILE A 175 -36.40 12.36 -17.97
C ILE A 175 -35.52 13.26 -17.12
N THR A 176 -35.98 13.50 -15.89
CA THR A 176 -35.27 14.31 -14.90
C THR A 176 -35.17 13.51 -13.61
N THR A 177 -34.29 13.93 -12.70
CA THR A 177 -34.18 13.30 -11.38
C THR A 177 -35.46 13.41 -10.54
N GLN A 178 -36.41 14.27 -10.92
CA GLN A 178 -37.72 14.42 -10.27
C GLN A 178 -38.82 13.55 -10.91
N THR A 179 -38.57 12.99 -12.10
CA THR A 179 -39.56 12.15 -12.79
C THR A 179 -39.80 10.88 -11.98
N ARG A 180 -41.07 10.52 -11.79
CA ARG A 180 -41.42 9.28 -11.08
C ARG A 180 -41.13 8.07 -11.95
N TRP A 181 -40.68 6.96 -11.35
CA TRP A 181 -40.36 5.73 -12.07
C TRP A 181 -41.46 5.28 -13.05
N LYS A 182 -42.73 5.29 -12.64
CA LYS A 182 -43.85 4.86 -13.51
C LYS A 182 -43.96 5.68 -14.80
N GLU A 183 -43.66 6.97 -14.72
CA GLU A 183 -43.69 7.88 -15.86
C GLU A 183 -42.43 7.73 -16.72
N ALA A 184 -41.26 7.74 -16.08
CA ALA A 184 -39.98 7.52 -16.77
C ALA A 184 -40.01 6.19 -17.54
N ARG A 185 -40.45 5.10 -16.91
CA ARG A 185 -40.60 3.79 -17.54
C ARG A 185 -41.49 3.83 -18.78
N ARG A 186 -42.62 4.56 -18.73
CA ARG A 186 -43.50 4.71 -19.90
C ARG A 186 -42.76 5.42 -21.04
N ILE A 187 -42.12 6.54 -20.74
CA ILE A 187 -41.37 7.33 -21.72
C ILE A 187 -40.25 6.50 -22.36
N ILE A 188 -39.42 5.85 -21.55
CA ILE A 188 -38.28 5.05 -22.04
C ILE A 188 -38.78 3.86 -22.86
N GLN A 189 -39.87 3.20 -22.43
CA GLN A 189 -40.41 2.05 -23.15
C GLN A 189 -40.99 2.44 -24.52
N ASP A 190 -41.53 3.64 -24.65
CA ASP A 190 -42.15 4.14 -25.88
C ASP A 190 -41.12 4.79 -26.84
N GLU A 191 -40.10 5.46 -26.30
CA GLU A 191 -39.19 6.32 -27.07
C GLU A 191 -37.77 5.72 -27.24
N GLU A 192 -37.37 4.72 -26.45
CA GLU A 192 -36.02 4.14 -26.48
C GLU A 192 -35.98 2.64 -26.81
N GLU A 193 -35.69 2.33 -28.07
CA GLU A 193 -35.58 0.95 -28.58
C GLU A 193 -34.50 0.13 -27.85
N THR A 194 -33.42 0.81 -27.43
CA THR A 194 -32.28 0.18 -26.75
C THR A 194 -32.60 -0.22 -25.31
N PHE A 195 -33.63 0.35 -24.69
CA PHE A 195 -33.99 0.04 -23.31
C PHE A 195 -34.31 -1.44 -23.11
N SER A 196 -35.01 -2.07 -24.06
CA SER A 196 -35.32 -3.50 -24.00
C SER A 196 -34.08 -4.40 -23.93
N LYS A 197 -32.94 -3.93 -24.47
CA LYS A 197 -31.66 -4.66 -24.50
C LYS A 197 -30.81 -4.42 -23.26
N VAL A 198 -30.97 -3.25 -22.64
CA VAL A 198 -30.14 -2.78 -21.53
C VAL A 198 -30.85 -2.96 -20.18
N ALA A 199 -32.17 -3.01 -20.15
CA ALA A 199 -32.92 -3.26 -18.94
C ALA A 199 -32.65 -4.66 -18.38
N SER A 200 -32.58 -4.74 -17.05
CA SER A 200 -32.63 -6.03 -16.35
C SER A 200 -33.96 -6.75 -16.66
N ASN A 201 -33.92 -8.08 -16.77
CA ASN A 201 -35.13 -8.90 -16.87
C ASN A 201 -36.03 -8.79 -15.63
N SER A 202 -35.47 -8.36 -14.50
CA SER A 202 -36.21 -8.11 -13.27
C SER A 202 -36.65 -6.65 -13.17
N GLU A 203 -37.94 -6.40 -13.31
CA GLU A 203 -38.53 -5.06 -13.20
C GLU A 203 -38.20 -4.38 -11.86
N ARG A 204 -38.23 -5.15 -10.76
CA ARG A 204 -37.84 -4.63 -9.43
C ARG A 204 -36.38 -4.17 -9.38
N LYS A 205 -35.50 -4.83 -10.13
CA LYS A 205 -34.08 -4.46 -10.24
C LYS A 205 -33.93 -3.19 -11.07
N VAL A 206 -34.68 -3.04 -12.17
CA VAL A 206 -34.67 -1.80 -12.96
C VAL A 206 -35.20 -0.60 -12.17
N GLU A 207 -36.28 -0.78 -11.40
CA GLU A 207 -36.78 0.28 -10.52
C GLU A 207 -35.75 0.69 -9.45
N ARG A 208 -35.02 -0.28 -8.89
CA ARG A 208 -33.92 0.00 -7.97
C ARG A 208 -32.79 0.76 -8.67
N ASP A 209 -32.34 0.26 -9.82
CA ASP A 209 -31.31 0.92 -10.62
C ASP A 209 -31.72 2.38 -10.95
N TYR A 210 -33.00 2.64 -11.23
CA TYR A 210 -33.51 4.00 -11.45
C TYR A 210 -33.42 4.88 -10.19
N ARG A 211 -33.74 4.36 -9.01
CA ARG A 211 -33.58 5.10 -7.75
C ARG A 211 -32.11 5.40 -7.46
N ASP A 212 -31.24 4.42 -7.68
CA ASP A 212 -29.78 4.59 -7.53
C ASP A 212 -29.27 5.67 -8.51
N TRP A 213 -29.82 5.74 -9.73
CA TRP A 213 -29.53 6.82 -10.69
C TRP A 213 -29.95 8.18 -10.14
N GLN A 214 -31.18 8.30 -9.62
CA GLN A 214 -31.66 9.56 -9.02
C GLN A 214 -30.77 10.02 -7.87
N GLU A 215 -30.45 9.12 -6.94
CA GLU A 215 -29.59 9.39 -5.79
C GLU A 215 -28.18 9.80 -6.23
N LEU A 216 -27.56 9.08 -7.17
CA LEU A 216 -26.23 9.40 -7.66
C LEU A 216 -26.16 10.78 -8.33
N ARG A 217 -27.20 11.18 -9.10
CA ARG A 217 -27.24 12.51 -9.73
C ARG A 217 -27.47 13.60 -8.69
N HIS A 218 -28.32 13.33 -7.70
CA HIS A 218 -28.53 14.22 -6.57
C HIS A 218 -27.23 14.45 -5.78
N ASP A 219 -26.54 13.37 -5.38
CA ASP A 219 -25.26 13.44 -4.66
C ASP A 219 -24.19 14.19 -5.44
N ASN A 220 -24.13 13.94 -6.76
CA ASN A 220 -23.21 14.67 -7.64
C ASN A 220 -23.53 16.17 -7.69
N ALA A 221 -24.81 16.56 -7.80
CA ALA A 221 -25.21 17.96 -7.78
C ALA A 221 -24.88 18.63 -6.44
N VAL A 222 -25.13 17.94 -5.32
CA VAL A 222 -24.78 18.42 -3.97
C VAL A 222 -23.27 18.60 -3.83
N ARG A 223 -22.48 17.65 -4.31
CA ARG A 223 -21.00 17.72 -4.28
C ARG A 223 -20.48 18.88 -5.12
N GLU A 224 -20.96 19.01 -6.36
CA GLU A 224 -20.59 20.12 -7.24
C GLU A 224 -20.95 21.48 -6.64
N PHE A 225 -22.13 21.59 -6.01
CA PHE A 225 -22.51 22.80 -5.29
C PHE A 225 -21.60 23.10 -4.10
N LYS A 226 -21.26 22.09 -3.29
CA LYS A 226 -20.29 22.26 -2.19
C LYS A 226 -18.92 22.70 -2.70
N ASP A 227 -18.50 22.24 -3.87
CA ASP A 227 -17.24 22.68 -4.50
C ASP A 227 -17.34 24.12 -5.00
N LEU A 228 -18.47 24.53 -5.60
CA LEU A 228 -18.76 25.94 -5.92
C LEU A 228 -18.63 26.83 -4.67
N LEU A 229 -19.20 26.44 -3.53
CA LEU A 229 -19.11 27.22 -2.30
C LEU A 229 -17.65 27.39 -1.82
N LYS A 230 -16.81 26.36 -1.96
CA LYS A 230 -15.36 26.44 -1.65
C LYS A 230 -14.58 27.34 -2.62
N GLU A 231 -15.00 27.38 -3.87
CA GLU A 231 -14.41 28.22 -4.92
C GLU A 231 -14.80 29.69 -4.76
N THR A 232 -15.97 29.97 -4.20
CA THR A 232 -16.55 31.31 -4.06
C THR A 232 -15.90 32.12 -2.92
N LYS A 233 -14.85 32.88 -3.26
CA LYS A 233 -13.97 33.55 -2.28
C LYS A 233 -14.59 34.66 -1.44
N ILE A 234 -15.71 35.24 -1.86
CA ILE A 234 -16.45 36.24 -1.06
C ILE A 234 -17.10 35.59 0.18
N ILE A 235 -17.29 34.27 0.19
CA ILE A 235 -17.72 33.51 1.36
C ILE A 235 -16.52 33.22 2.25
N THR A 236 -16.54 33.73 3.48
CA THR A 236 -15.45 33.62 4.45
C THR A 236 -15.99 33.34 5.85
N TYR A 237 -15.10 33.08 6.81
CA TYR A 237 -15.46 32.91 8.22
C TYR A 237 -16.14 34.14 8.86
N LYS A 238 -15.99 35.33 8.24
CA LYS A 238 -16.66 36.57 8.67
C LYS A 238 -18.06 36.72 8.09
N SER A 239 -18.39 35.97 7.04
CA SER A 239 -19.63 36.17 6.28
C SER A 239 -20.87 36.07 7.14
N LYS A 240 -20.94 35.15 8.11
CA LYS A 240 -22.06 35.08 9.06
C LYS A 240 -22.32 36.43 9.74
N ARG A 241 -21.29 36.98 10.38
CA ARG A 241 -21.39 38.26 11.09
C ARG A 241 -21.70 39.41 10.13
N MET A 242 -21.09 39.41 8.94
CA MET A 242 -21.34 40.44 7.93
C MET A 242 -22.80 40.41 7.43
N ILE A 243 -23.42 39.24 7.34
CA ILE A 243 -24.83 39.09 6.95
C ILE A 243 -25.76 39.59 8.07
N GLU A 244 -25.45 39.27 9.33
CA GLU A 244 -26.19 39.76 10.50
C GLU A 244 -26.13 41.29 10.64
N GLU A 245 -24.99 41.89 10.28
CA GLU A 245 -24.79 43.35 10.30
C GLU A 245 -25.39 44.04 9.06
N ASN A 246 -25.32 43.41 7.88
CA ASN A 246 -25.74 43.98 6.60
C ASN A 246 -26.14 42.90 5.59
N GLU A 247 -27.43 42.85 5.24
CA GLU A 247 -27.97 41.91 4.26
C GLU A 247 -27.33 42.02 2.86
N GLN A 248 -26.66 43.14 2.54
CA GLN A 248 -25.96 43.30 1.27
C GLN A 248 -24.91 42.21 1.04
N HIS A 249 -24.24 41.74 2.10
CA HIS A 249 -23.22 40.68 1.94
C HIS A 249 -23.83 39.37 1.42
N LEU A 250 -25.05 39.02 1.87
CA LEU A 250 -25.76 37.85 1.34
C LEU A 250 -26.16 38.06 -0.11
N LYS A 251 -26.65 39.26 -0.47
CA LYS A 251 -27.00 39.59 -1.86
C LYS A 251 -25.80 39.49 -2.80
N ASP A 252 -24.63 39.94 -2.37
CA ASP A 252 -23.40 39.86 -3.15
C ASP A 252 -22.94 38.39 -3.33
N ILE A 253 -23.05 37.56 -2.28
CA ILE A 253 -22.80 36.11 -2.39
C ILE A 253 -23.75 35.49 -3.43
N LEU A 254 -25.06 35.73 -3.30
CA LEU A 254 -26.07 35.16 -4.19
C LEU A 254 -25.84 35.61 -5.64
N ALA A 255 -25.51 36.87 -5.87
CA ALA A 255 -25.21 37.39 -7.20
C ALA A 255 -24.00 36.68 -7.86
N VAL A 256 -22.99 36.27 -7.09
CA VAL A 256 -21.88 35.46 -7.62
C VAL A 256 -22.35 34.04 -7.93
N LEU A 257 -23.10 33.42 -7.02
CA LEU A 257 -23.54 32.04 -7.16
C LEU A 257 -24.54 31.85 -8.31
N GLU A 258 -25.46 32.80 -8.52
CA GLU A 258 -26.49 32.77 -9.57
C GLU A 258 -25.92 32.72 -10.99
N ASN A 259 -24.68 33.18 -11.19
CA ASN A 259 -24.01 33.12 -12.48
C ASN A 259 -23.37 31.75 -12.77
N ASP A 260 -23.29 30.83 -11.80
CA ASP A 260 -22.69 29.50 -11.97
C ASP A 260 -23.76 28.45 -12.35
N LYS A 261 -23.44 27.61 -13.35
CA LYS A 261 -24.36 26.56 -13.82
C LYS A 261 -24.73 25.55 -12.73
N ARG A 262 -23.82 25.29 -11.77
CA ARG A 262 -24.05 24.36 -10.64
C ARG A 262 -25.13 24.89 -9.70
N TRP A 263 -25.18 26.21 -9.50
CA TRP A 263 -26.26 26.87 -8.77
C TRP A 263 -27.60 26.66 -9.46
N MET A 264 -27.68 26.94 -10.76
CA MET A 264 -28.93 26.81 -11.54
C MET A 264 -29.48 25.38 -11.47
N ARG A 265 -28.63 24.37 -11.73
CA ARG A 265 -29.01 22.96 -11.68
C ARG A 265 -29.58 22.54 -10.31
N MET A 266 -28.97 23.00 -9.23
CA MET A 266 -29.44 22.69 -7.89
C MET A 266 -30.72 23.47 -7.54
N SER A 267 -30.86 24.69 -8.04
CA SER A 267 -32.03 25.56 -7.81
C SER A 267 -33.29 25.02 -8.47
N GLU A 268 -33.20 24.49 -9.69
CA GLU A 268 -34.33 23.93 -10.42
C GLU A 268 -34.97 22.73 -9.71
N ASN A 269 -34.16 21.93 -9.01
CA ASN A 269 -34.58 20.64 -8.48
C ASN A 269 -34.65 20.59 -6.94
N HIS A 270 -33.85 21.40 -6.24
CA HIS A 270 -33.62 21.29 -4.79
C HIS A 270 -33.36 22.66 -4.12
N ALA A 271 -34.11 23.72 -4.49
CA ALA A 271 -33.89 25.07 -3.99
C ALA A 271 -33.80 25.18 -2.45
N SER A 272 -34.72 24.55 -1.71
CA SER A 272 -34.71 24.60 -0.24
C SER A 272 -33.50 23.88 0.37
N GLU A 273 -32.95 22.87 -0.30
CA GLU A 273 -31.76 22.17 0.17
C GLU A 273 -30.48 22.93 -0.16
N ARG A 274 -30.43 23.56 -1.34
CA ARG A 274 -29.38 24.51 -1.72
C ARG A 274 -29.21 25.59 -0.65
N ASP A 275 -30.32 26.20 -0.23
CA ASP A 275 -30.30 27.26 0.78
C ASP A 275 -29.78 26.73 2.12
N ARG A 276 -30.28 25.56 2.56
CA ARG A 276 -29.76 24.90 3.77
C ARG A 276 -28.27 24.60 3.71
N ILE A 277 -27.76 24.12 2.57
CA ILE A 277 -26.32 23.81 2.40
C ILE A 277 -25.48 25.08 2.40
N LEU A 278 -25.97 26.17 1.80
CA LEU A 278 -25.30 27.47 1.85
C LEU A 278 -25.20 27.98 3.28
N ASP A 279 -26.31 27.96 4.02
CA ASP A 279 -26.36 28.39 5.42
C ASP A 279 -25.42 27.54 6.29
N GLU A 280 -25.49 26.20 6.14
CA GLU A 280 -24.61 25.28 6.87
C GLU A 280 -23.13 25.55 6.54
N TYR A 281 -22.80 25.82 5.29
CA TYR A 281 -21.43 26.13 4.87
C TYR A 281 -20.90 27.42 5.53
N ILE A 282 -21.72 28.47 5.56
CA ILE A 282 -21.40 29.74 6.23
C ILE A 282 -21.20 29.50 7.74
N GLU A 283 -22.08 28.72 8.38
CA GLU A 283 -21.97 28.36 9.80
C GLU A 283 -20.69 27.58 10.09
N VAL A 284 -20.34 26.61 9.25
CA VAL A 284 -19.11 25.81 9.41
C VAL A 284 -17.87 26.70 9.28
N LEU A 285 -17.84 27.62 8.33
CA LEU A 285 -16.73 28.58 8.20
C LEU A 285 -16.64 29.50 9.41
N HIS A 286 -17.77 29.98 9.90
CA HIS A 286 -17.81 30.83 11.09
C HIS A 286 -17.25 30.12 12.33
N ARG A 287 -17.67 28.86 12.57
CA ARG A 287 -17.17 28.04 13.68
C ARG A 287 -15.67 27.72 13.55
N LYS A 288 -15.17 27.51 12.33
CA LYS A 288 -13.73 27.28 12.08
C LYS A 288 -12.90 28.52 12.34
N GLY A 289 -13.48 29.71 12.20
CA GLY A 289 -12.79 30.98 12.41
C GLY A 289 -11.72 31.24 11.35
N THR A 290 -10.73 32.06 11.71
CA THR A 290 -9.64 32.42 10.79
C THR A 290 -8.89 31.17 10.33
N PRO A 291 -8.74 30.92 9.01
CA PRO A 291 -7.99 29.77 8.53
C PRO A 291 -6.57 29.78 9.11
N PRO A 292 -6.04 28.62 9.55
CA PRO A 292 -4.72 28.55 10.17
C PRO A 292 -3.65 29.05 9.17
N PRO A 293 -2.60 29.72 9.66
CA PRO A 293 -1.56 30.26 8.79
C PRO A 293 -0.89 29.15 7.97
N PRO A 294 -0.34 29.46 6.78
CA PRO A 294 0.28 28.48 5.88
C PRO A 294 1.33 27.60 6.57
N THR A 295 2.08 28.18 7.51
CA THR A 295 3.11 27.50 8.32
C THR A 295 2.55 26.45 9.26
N GLN A 296 1.33 26.63 9.78
CA GLN A 296 0.65 25.64 10.62
C GLN A 296 0.03 24.53 9.76
N GLN A 297 -0.53 24.88 8.59
CA GLN A 297 -1.06 23.90 7.63
C GLN A 297 0.04 22.97 7.10
N GLU A 298 1.23 23.51 6.82
CA GLU A 298 2.36 22.71 6.35
C GLU A 298 2.89 21.74 7.43
N ARG A 299 2.91 22.17 8.70
CA ARG A 299 3.25 21.31 9.83
C ARG A 299 2.25 20.15 10.01
N GLU A 300 0.96 20.41 9.81
CA GLU A 300 -0.08 19.39 9.89
C GLU A 300 -0.05 18.40 8.71
N ARG A 301 0.24 18.89 7.49
CA ARG A 301 0.45 18.01 6.32
C ARG A 301 1.61 17.04 6.53
N ARG A 302 2.77 17.55 6.97
CA ARG A 302 3.95 16.72 7.28
C ARG A 302 3.64 15.66 8.34
N ARG A 303 2.85 16.00 9.37
CA ARG A 303 2.42 15.03 10.39
C ARG A 303 1.54 13.90 9.84
N LYS A 304 0.67 14.19 8.88
CA LYS A 304 -0.20 13.19 8.23
C LYS A 304 0.53 12.30 7.24
N GLU A 305 1.61 12.79 6.64
CA GLU A 305 2.47 11.99 5.74
C GLU A 305 3.38 11.02 6.50
N THR A 306 3.67 11.31 7.78
CA THR A 306 4.50 10.48 8.66
C THR A 306 3.70 9.49 9.53
N ALA A 307 2.38 9.47 9.42
CA ALA A 307 1.46 8.63 10.21
C ALA A 307 0.74 7.63 9.31
#